data_AF-A0A8T2TUE9-F1
#
_entry.id   AF-A0A8T2TUE9-F1
#
_cell.length_a   1.000
_cell.length_b   1.000
_cell.length_c   1.000
_cell.angle_alpha   90.00
_cell.angle_beta   90.00
_cell.angle_gamma   90.00
#
_symmetry.space_group_name_H-M   'P 1'
#
loop_
_entity.id
_entity.type
_entity.pdbx_description
1 polymer ?
#
loop_
_entity_poly.entity_id
_entity_poly.type
_entity_poly.pdbx_seq_one_letter_code
_entity_poly.pdbx_strand_id
1 'polypeptide(L)'
;MPATVSTVSALAKFVWRSSDNQEAPEYRPPEVKPQEFGRASLITTLKDRPRHGEKIALSPSGGMAAITDSLGRILLVDTQALVVIRLWKGYRDAECFFIEVPVTGNPSVGTPSHKGITKQDLVLCLAIHAPRREVVEVWKLRDGPRISIVKCERGCRVIQPVYRFHGSDYDTDSGYSPSEAYIFNGDSGHLTVISPRI
;
A
#
# COMPACT_ATOMS: atom_id res chain seq x y z
N MET A 1 32.46 8.51 6.65
CA MET A 1 32.06 8.35 8.07
C MET A 1 32.53 6.96 8.51
N PRO A 2 33.49 6.83 9.44
CA PRO A 2 34.01 5.52 9.81
C PRO A 2 33.01 4.79 10.72
N ALA A 3 32.78 3.51 10.43
CA ALA A 3 31.89 2.65 11.21
C ALA A 3 32.59 2.22 12.50
N THR A 4 31.92 2.46 13.63
CA THR A 4 32.35 2.07 14.97
C THR A 4 32.36 0.55 15.08
N VAL A 5 33.53 -0.05 15.28
CA VAL A 5 33.66 -1.48 15.59
C VAL A 5 33.42 -1.65 17.08
N SER A 6 32.36 -2.36 17.45
CA SER A 6 32.11 -2.72 18.84
C SER A 6 33.04 -3.85 19.26
N THR A 7 34.08 -3.52 20.03
CA THR A 7 34.99 -4.49 20.64
C THR A 7 34.25 -5.23 21.75
N VAL A 8 33.96 -6.52 21.54
CA VAL A 8 33.45 -7.39 22.61
C VAL A 8 34.64 -7.86 23.44
N SER A 9 34.81 -7.27 24.62
CA SER A 9 35.85 -7.65 25.58
C SER A 9 35.50 -8.99 26.23
N ALA A 10 36.32 -10.02 26.02
CA ALA A 10 36.22 -11.29 26.73
C ALA A 10 36.90 -11.16 28.11
N LEU A 11 36.11 -11.18 29.18
CA LEU A 11 36.61 -11.28 30.56
C LEU A 11 36.91 -12.76 30.88
N ALA A 12 38.17 -13.18 30.70
CA ALA A 12 38.67 -14.43 31.27
C ALA A 12 39.42 -14.12 32.57
N LYS A 13 38.98 -14.78 33.65
CA LYS A 13 39.42 -14.57 35.04
C LYS A 13 40.85 -15.05 35.28
N PHE A 14 41.53 -14.28 36.12
CA PHE A 14 42.75 -14.60 36.87
C PHE A 14 42.78 -16.02 37.46
N VAL A 15 43.92 -16.70 37.35
CA VAL A 15 44.38 -17.72 38.32
C VAL A 15 45.87 -17.52 38.57
N TRP A 16 46.20 -17.11 39.80
CA TRP A 16 47.56 -17.07 40.34
C TRP A 16 48.11 -18.49 40.51
N ARG A 17 49.28 -18.78 39.93
CA ARG A 17 50.21 -19.80 40.42
C ARG A 17 51.61 -19.50 39.89
N SER A 18 52.49 -19.11 40.80
CA SER A 18 53.93 -18.96 40.57
C SER A 18 54.61 -20.32 40.63
N SER A 19 55.12 -20.80 39.49
CA SER A 19 56.18 -21.83 39.40
C SER A 19 56.88 -21.73 38.04
N ASP A 20 58.18 -21.98 38.06
CA ASP A 20 59.19 -21.77 37.03
C ASP A 20 58.90 -22.23 35.60
N ASN A 21 59.40 -21.42 34.67
CA ASN A 21 60.07 -21.78 33.41
C ASN A 21 59.36 -22.80 32.50
N GLN A 22 58.39 -22.34 31.70
CA GLN A 22 57.98 -22.99 30.45
C GLN A 22 57.60 -21.92 29.42
N GLU A 23 58.27 -21.93 28.27
CA GLU A 23 57.93 -21.11 27.10
C GLU A 23 56.47 -21.36 26.69
N ALA A 24 55.66 -20.30 26.74
CA ALA A 24 54.26 -20.37 26.35
C ALA A 24 54.15 -20.60 24.83
N PRO A 25 53.31 -21.53 24.35
CA PRO A 25 53.12 -21.73 22.92
C PRO A 25 52.51 -20.47 22.28
N GLU A 26 53.08 -20.00 21.17
CA GLU A 26 52.52 -18.91 20.36
C GLU A 26 51.10 -19.29 19.89
N TYR A 27 50.10 -18.79 20.61
CA TYR A 27 48.71 -18.91 20.20
C TYR A 27 48.46 -17.98 19.00
N ARG A 28 48.54 -18.51 17.78
CA ARG A 28 48.03 -17.81 16.60
C ARG A 28 46.52 -18.05 16.52
N PRO A 29 45.69 -17.02 16.70
CA PRO A 29 44.27 -17.18 16.46
C PRO A 29 44.06 -17.62 15.00
N PRO A 30 43.18 -18.60 14.74
CA PRO A 30 42.89 -19.03 13.38
C PRO A 30 42.41 -17.82 12.58
N GLU A 31 42.95 -17.67 11.36
CA GLU A 31 42.55 -16.59 10.45
C GLU A 31 41.07 -16.75 10.11
N VAL A 32 40.22 -15.92 10.74
CA VAL A 32 38.78 -15.92 10.52
C VAL A 32 38.53 -15.32 9.15
N LYS A 33 38.25 -16.18 8.15
CA LYS A 33 37.75 -15.70 6.86
C LYS A 33 36.51 -14.83 7.13
N PRO A 34 36.48 -13.56 6.68
CA PRO A 34 35.30 -12.71 6.85
C PRO A 34 34.09 -13.45 6.29
N GLN A 35 33.10 -13.71 7.14
CA GLN A 35 31.85 -14.29 6.70
C GLN A 35 31.24 -13.33 5.66
N GLU A 36 31.03 -13.82 4.43
CA GLU A 36 30.34 -13.02 3.43
C GLU A 36 28.96 -12.67 3.98
N PHE A 37 28.72 -11.38 4.19
CA PHE A 37 27.42 -10.89 4.63
C PHE A 37 26.40 -11.26 3.56
N GLY A 38 25.58 -12.27 3.84
CA GLY A 38 24.45 -12.62 2.99
C GLY A 38 23.57 -11.38 2.82
N ARG A 39 23.29 -11.00 1.57
CA ARG A 39 22.39 -9.87 1.28
C ARG A 39 21.01 -10.21 1.84
N ALA A 40 20.58 -9.50 2.89
CA ALA A 40 19.21 -9.59 3.37
C ALA A 40 18.28 -9.16 2.23
N SER A 41 17.42 -10.08 1.78
CA SER A 41 16.42 -9.77 0.77
C SER A 41 15.32 -8.94 1.41
N LEU A 42 15.14 -7.70 0.94
CA LEU A 42 14.04 -6.82 1.33
C LEU A 42 12.71 -7.18 0.63
N ILE A 43 12.65 -8.34 -0.04
CA ILE A 43 11.54 -8.73 -0.90
C ILE A 43 10.68 -9.75 -0.16
N THR A 44 9.43 -9.36 0.13
CA THR A 44 8.37 -10.32 0.49
C THR A 44 7.67 -10.76 -0.79
N THR A 45 7.49 -12.07 -0.99
CA THR A 45 6.82 -12.62 -2.18
C THR A 45 5.60 -13.43 -1.78
N LEU A 46 4.46 -13.12 -2.38
CA LEU A 46 3.27 -13.96 -2.28
C LEU A 46 3.32 -15.05 -3.35
N LYS A 47 3.60 -16.30 -2.94
CA LYS A 47 3.62 -17.46 -3.84
C LYS A 47 2.24 -18.12 -3.86
N ASP A 48 1.43 -17.81 -4.87
CA ASP A 48 0.06 -18.33 -5.02
C ASP A 48 -0.14 -18.91 -6.43
N ARG A 49 0.58 -19.99 -6.76
CA ARG A 49 0.40 -20.66 -8.05
C ARG A 49 -0.99 -21.32 -8.12
N PRO A 50 -1.67 -21.30 -9.29
CA PRO A 50 -1.19 -20.86 -10.62
C PRO A 50 -1.34 -19.36 -10.89
N ARG A 51 -1.66 -18.55 -9.89
CA ARG A 51 -2.02 -17.14 -10.04
C ARG A 51 -0.77 -16.26 -9.99
N HIS A 52 -0.85 -15.14 -10.70
CA HIS A 52 0.14 -14.06 -10.63
C HIS A 52 -0.60 -12.73 -10.62
N GLY A 53 -0.01 -11.73 -9.98
CA GLY A 53 -0.55 -10.37 -10.00
C GLY A 53 -0.39 -9.75 -11.39
N GLU A 54 -1.43 -9.06 -11.85
CA GLU A 54 -1.45 -8.41 -13.17
C GLU A 54 -1.38 -6.89 -13.05
N LYS A 55 -2.19 -6.30 -12.17
CA LYS A 55 -2.25 -4.85 -11.95
C LYS A 55 -2.21 -4.54 -10.46
N ILE A 56 -1.59 -3.42 -10.11
CA ILE A 56 -1.55 -2.85 -8.77
C ILE A 56 -2.06 -1.41 -8.80
N ALA A 57 -2.91 -1.06 -7.83
CA ALA A 57 -3.32 0.30 -7.55
C ALA A 57 -2.92 0.65 -6.10
N LEU A 58 -2.37 1.84 -5.88
CA LEU A 58 -1.98 2.32 -4.55
C LEU A 58 -2.99 3.33 -4.04
N SER A 59 -3.25 3.29 -2.74
CA SER A 59 -3.99 4.35 -2.06
C SER A 59 -3.22 5.68 -2.10
N PRO A 60 -3.88 6.84 -1.95
CA PRO A 60 -3.23 8.16 -1.97
C PRO A 60 -2.08 8.30 -0.96
N SER A 61 -2.20 7.68 0.22
CA SER A 61 -1.16 7.68 1.25
C SER A 61 -0.12 6.56 1.11
N GLY A 62 -0.26 5.70 0.10
CA GLY A 62 0.62 4.55 -0.12
C GLY A 62 0.48 3.41 0.91
N GLY A 63 -0.33 3.55 1.96
CA GLY A 63 -0.48 2.55 3.03
C GLY A 63 -1.25 1.28 2.64
N MET A 64 -1.97 1.33 1.52
CA MET A 64 -2.81 0.25 1.03
C MET A 64 -2.58 0.04 -0.46
N ALA A 65 -2.66 -1.21 -0.91
CA ALA A 65 -2.58 -1.57 -2.31
C ALA A 65 -3.71 -2.54 -2.67
N ALA A 66 -4.30 -2.36 -3.85
CA ALA A 66 -5.21 -3.33 -4.45
C ALA A 66 -4.48 -4.03 -5.59
N ILE A 67 -4.37 -5.35 -5.52
CA ILE A 67 -3.69 -6.19 -6.52
C ILE A 67 -4.72 -7.09 -7.18
N THR A 68 -4.84 -6.99 -8.49
CA THR A 68 -5.65 -7.92 -9.30
C THR A 68 -4.78 -9.08 -9.75
N ASP A 69 -5.37 -10.28 -9.84
CA ASP A 69 -4.67 -11.47 -10.33
C ASP A 69 -5.27 -12.06 -11.60
N SER A 70 -4.50 -12.96 -12.20
CA SER A 70 -4.82 -13.61 -13.48
C SER A 70 -6.05 -14.53 -13.48
N LEU A 71 -6.59 -14.90 -12.30
CA LEU A 71 -7.78 -15.74 -12.19
C LEU A 71 -9.00 -14.98 -11.65
N GLY A 72 -8.92 -13.64 -11.58
CA GLY A 72 -10.03 -12.78 -11.18
C GLY A 72 -10.25 -12.71 -9.68
N ARG A 73 -9.18 -12.71 -8.88
CA ARG A 73 -9.23 -12.24 -7.50
C ARG A 73 -8.64 -10.84 -7.40
N ILE A 74 -9.08 -10.14 -6.37
CA ILE A 74 -8.54 -8.85 -5.96
C ILE A 74 -8.09 -9.00 -4.51
N LEU A 75 -6.84 -8.66 -4.25
CA LEU A 75 -6.23 -8.63 -2.92
C LEU A 75 -6.13 -7.18 -2.47
N LEU A 76 -6.72 -6.85 -1.33
CA LEU A 76 -6.36 -5.64 -0.60
C LEU A 76 -5.20 -5.98 0.33
N VAL A 77 -4.11 -5.23 0.22
CA VAL A 77 -2.85 -5.47 0.93
C VAL A 77 -2.50 -4.22 1.74
N ASP A 78 -2.14 -4.41 3.00
CA ASP A 78 -1.47 -3.38 3.80
C ASP A 78 0.01 -3.35 3.37
N THR A 79 0.47 -2.20 2.89
CA THR A 79 1.83 -2.08 2.32
C THR A 79 2.92 -1.95 3.38
N GLN A 80 2.56 -1.61 4.62
CA GLN A 80 3.51 -1.52 5.73
C GLN A 80 3.69 -2.89 6.38
N ALA A 81 2.58 -3.57 6.66
CA ALA A 81 2.60 -4.89 7.27
C ALA A 81 2.88 -6.02 6.25
N LEU A 82 2.70 -5.76 4.95
CA LEU A 82 2.79 -6.73 3.86
C LEU A 82 1.82 -7.91 4.03
N VAL A 83 0.62 -7.62 4.57
CA VAL A 83 -0.44 -8.61 4.83
C VAL A 83 -1.64 -8.36 3.92
N VAL A 84 -2.21 -9.43 3.38
CA VAL A 84 -3.51 -9.39 2.67
C VAL A 84 -4.61 -9.21 3.71
N ILE A 85 -5.33 -8.09 3.64
CA ILE A 85 -6.39 -7.76 4.60
C ILE A 85 -7.79 -8.14 4.11
N ARG A 86 -7.99 -8.22 2.78
CA ARG A 86 -9.27 -8.61 2.19
C ARG A 86 -9.11 -9.21 0.80
N LEU A 87 -10.01 -10.12 0.45
CA LEU A 87 -10.05 -10.81 -0.84
C LEU A 87 -11.43 -10.67 -1.48
N TRP A 88 -11.47 -10.31 -2.76
CA TRP A 88 -12.66 -10.48 -3.61
C TRP A 88 -12.40 -11.53 -4.69
N LYS A 89 -13.43 -12.29 -5.06
CA LYS A 89 -13.38 -13.36 -6.06
C LYS A 89 -14.37 -13.08 -7.19
N GLY A 90 -14.05 -13.54 -8.41
CA GLY A 90 -14.94 -13.42 -9.57
C GLY A 90 -14.83 -12.09 -10.32
N TYR A 91 -13.73 -11.37 -10.13
CA TYR A 91 -13.45 -10.06 -10.74
C TYR A 91 -12.38 -10.17 -11.83
N ARG A 92 -12.63 -11.00 -12.85
CA ARG A 92 -11.72 -11.10 -14.01
C ARG A 92 -11.70 -9.79 -14.78
N ASP A 93 -10.51 -9.42 -15.25
CA ASP A 93 -10.25 -8.19 -16.02
C ASP A 93 -10.57 -6.90 -15.25
N ALA A 94 -10.67 -6.97 -13.92
CA ALA A 94 -11.05 -5.83 -13.11
C ALA A 94 -9.91 -4.81 -12.98
N GLU A 95 -10.29 -3.56 -12.71
CA GLU A 95 -9.39 -2.48 -12.38
C GLU A 95 -9.83 -1.83 -11.07
N CYS A 96 -8.86 -1.39 -10.28
CA CYS A 96 -9.07 -0.92 -8.92
C CYS A 96 -8.62 0.53 -8.80
N PHE A 97 -9.43 1.34 -8.11
CA PHE A 97 -9.17 2.77 -7.89
C PHE A 97 -9.50 3.12 -6.44
N PHE A 98 -8.63 3.86 -5.78
CA PHE A 98 -8.89 4.32 -4.42
C PHE A 98 -9.58 5.67 -4.48
N ILE A 99 -10.79 5.75 -3.93
CA ILE A 99 -11.57 6.98 -3.90
C ILE A 99 -11.91 7.40 -2.48
N GLU A 100 -12.06 8.69 -2.25
CA GLU A 100 -12.45 9.26 -0.97
C GLU A 100 -13.90 9.72 -1.03
N VAL A 101 -14.70 9.17 -0.12
CA VAL A 101 -16.16 9.32 -0.13
C VAL A 101 -16.58 10.14 1.09
N PRO A 102 -17.31 11.25 0.92
CA PRO A 102 -17.83 12.00 2.06
C PRO A 102 -18.77 11.17 2.93
N VAL A 103 -18.61 11.30 4.25
CA VAL A 103 -19.52 10.71 5.23
C VAL A 103 -20.72 11.64 5.39
N THR A 104 -21.92 11.16 5.06
CA THR A 104 -23.13 11.96 5.19
C THR A 104 -23.46 12.13 6.67
N GLY A 105 -23.31 13.35 7.19
CA GLY A 105 -23.52 13.64 8.61
C GLY A 105 -22.86 14.93 9.10
N ASN A 106 -21.91 15.49 8.34
CA ASN A 106 -21.33 16.79 8.65
C ASN A 106 -22.06 17.92 7.87
N PRO A 107 -22.64 18.93 8.53
CA PRO A 107 -23.42 19.99 7.90
C PRO A 107 -22.63 20.90 6.94
N SER A 108 -21.31 20.74 6.85
CA SER A 108 -20.41 21.46 5.94
C SER A 108 -20.38 20.92 4.50
N VAL A 109 -20.98 19.76 4.21
CA VAL A 109 -20.86 19.06 2.91
C VAL A 109 -22.04 19.35 1.95
N GLY A 110 -22.97 20.23 2.35
CA GLY A 110 -24.17 20.55 1.58
C GLY A 110 -23.97 21.48 0.37
N THR A 111 -22.79 22.06 0.19
CA THR A 111 -22.50 22.99 -0.91
C THR A 111 -21.42 22.44 -1.86
N PRO A 112 -21.59 22.56 -3.18
CA PRO A 112 -20.63 22.05 -4.18
C PRO A 112 -19.29 22.80 -4.21
N SER A 113 -19.08 23.78 -3.33
CA SER A 113 -17.76 24.35 -3.11
C SER A 113 -16.97 23.42 -2.18
N HIS A 114 -15.88 22.82 -2.68
CA HIS A 114 -14.89 22.06 -1.89
C HIS A 114 -14.21 22.87 -0.75
N LYS A 115 -14.72 24.06 -0.40
CA LYS A 115 -14.27 24.87 0.72
C LYS A 115 -14.79 24.27 2.02
N GLY A 116 -13.89 23.71 2.83
CA GLY A 116 -14.19 23.25 4.19
C GLY A 116 -14.31 21.74 4.38
N ILE A 117 -14.12 20.93 3.34
CA ILE A 117 -13.97 19.47 3.51
C ILE A 117 -12.58 19.19 4.07
N THR A 118 -12.52 18.48 5.20
CA THR A 118 -11.28 17.96 5.75
C THR A 118 -11.13 16.48 5.41
N LYS A 119 -9.90 15.96 5.46
CA LYS A 119 -9.66 14.52 5.28
C LYS A 119 -10.43 13.65 6.29
N GLN A 120 -10.80 14.20 7.45
CA GLN A 120 -11.54 13.47 8.49
C GLN A 120 -13.02 13.27 8.11
N ASP A 121 -13.54 14.08 7.20
CA ASP A 121 -14.92 14.00 6.69
C ASP A 121 -15.09 12.95 5.59
N LEU A 122 -13.98 12.31 5.20
CA LEU A 122 -13.90 11.40 4.06
C LEU A 122 -13.51 10.00 4.52
N VAL A 123 -14.09 9.00 3.87
CA VAL A 123 -13.73 7.59 4.04
C VAL A 123 -13.10 7.09 2.77
N LEU A 124 -11.90 6.54 2.90
CA LEU A 124 -11.21 5.87 1.81
C LEU A 124 -11.96 4.56 1.46
N CYS A 125 -12.30 4.42 0.19
CA CYS A 125 -13.02 3.30 -0.40
C CYS A 125 -12.25 2.74 -1.60
N LEU A 126 -12.59 1.51 -1.98
CA LEU A 126 -12.10 0.88 -3.20
C LEU A 126 -13.22 0.84 -4.24
N ALA A 127 -13.04 1.54 -5.35
CA ALA A 127 -13.85 1.38 -6.54
C ALA A 127 -13.26 0.26 -7.41
N ILE A 128 -14.06 -0.77 -7.67
CA ILE A 128 -13.70 -1.92 -8.48
C ILE A 128 -14.50 -1.85 -9.78
N HIS A 129 -13.84 -1.51 -10.87
CA HIS A 129 -14.39 -1.63 -12.21
C HIS A 129 -14.37 -3.10 -12.61
N ALA A 130 -15.55 -3.68 -12.89
CA ALA A 130 -15.71 -5.07 -13.28
C ALA A 130 -16.31 -5.15 -14.70
N PRO A 131 -15.49 -5.08 -15.77
CA PRO A 131 -15.97 -4.96 -17.15
C PRO A 131 -16.94 -6.07 -17.56
N ARG A 132 -16.67 -7.32 -17.16
CA ARG A 132 -17.54 -8.48 -17.48
C ARG A 132 -18.92 -8.42 -16.85
N ARG A 133 -19.07 -7.62 -15.79
CA ARG A 133 -20.32 -7.42 -15.05
C ARG A 133 -20.96 -6.08 -15.39
N GLU A 134 -20.30 -5.26 -16.22
CA GLU A 134 -20.78 -3.94 -16.66
C GLU A 134 -21.15 -3.04 -15.46
N VAL A 135 -20.34 -3.11 -14.40
CA VAL A 135 -20.50 -2.31 -13.17
C VAL A 135 -19.18 -1.82 -12.60
N VAL A 136 -19.25 -0.71 -11.88
CA VAL A 136 -18.26 -0.26 -10.90
C VAL A 136 -18.86 -0.44 -9.51
N GLU A 137 -18.23 -1.30 -8.70
CA GLU A 137 -18.64 -1.51 -7.31
C GLU A 137 -17.76 -0.70 -6.35
N VAL A 138 -18.36 0.07 -5.44
CA VAL A 138 -17.62 0.79 -4.41
C VAL A 138 -17.73 0.05 -3.09
N TRP A 139 -16.59 -0.29 -2.52
CA TRP A 139 -16.45 -1.02 -1.27
C TRP A 139 -15.77 -0.15 -0.22
N LYS A 140 -16.36 -0.11 0.98
CA LYS A 140 -15.62 0.38 2.14
C LYS A 140 -14.48 -0.60 2.42
N LEU A 141 -13.28 -0.07 2.67
CA LEU A 141 -12.07 -0.87 2.89
C LEU A 141 -12.18 -1.77 4.13
N ARG A 142 -11.20 -2.68 4.29
CA ARG A 142 -11.16 -3.69 5.37
C ARG A 142 -12.49 -4.46 5.39
N ASP A 143 -13.11 -4.71 6.54
CA ASP A 143 -14.36 -5.50 6.65
C ASP A 143 -15.63 -4.72 6.28
N GLY A 144 -15.52 -3.57 5.61
CA GLY A 144 -16.64 -2.74 5.24
C GLY A 144 -17.56 -3.34 4.15
N PRO A 145 -18.85 -2.95 4.10
CA PRO A 145 -19.76 -3.42 3.08
C PRO A 145 -19.49 -2.77 1.70
N ARG A 146 -20.15 -3.30 0.67
CA ARG A 146 -20.32 -2.60 -0.60
C ARG A 146 -21.32 -1.47 -0.40
N ILE A 147 -20.91 -0.24 -0.68
CA ILE A 147 -21.71 0.96 -0.45
C ILE A 147 -22.39 1.48 -1.72
N SER A 148 -21.90 1.11 -2.90
CA SER A 148 -22.53 1.53 -4.17
C SER A 148 -22.22 0.56 -5.31
N ILE A 149 -23.12 0.55 -6.30
CA ILE A 149 -22.95 -0.11 -7.59
C ILE A 149 -23.39 0.89 -8.64
N VAL A 150 -22.47 1.26 -9.52
CA VAL A 150 -22.75 2.14 -10.66
C VAL A 150 -22.70 1.26 -11.91
N LYS A 151 -23.80 1.22 -12.65
CA LYS A 151 -23.81 0.55 -13.97
C LYS A 151 -22.96 1.35 -14.93
N CYS A 152 -22.25 0.65 -15.80
CA CYS A 152 -21.43 1.27 -16.82
C CYS A 152 -21.59 0.51 -18.14
N GLU A 153 -21.52 1.23 -19.25
CA GLU A 153 -21.70 0.62 -20.57
C GLU A 153 -20.52 -0.27 -20.94
N ARG A 154 -20.76 -1.23 -21.83
CA ARG A 154 -19.68 -2.08 -22.34
C ARG A 154 -18.62 -1.21 -23.00
N GLY A 155 -17.35 -1.48 -22.68
CA GLY A 155 -16.23 -0.73 -23.23
C GLY A 155 -15.91 0.57 -22.50
N CYS A 156 -16.67 0.95 -21.46
CA CYS A 156 -16.28 2.07 -20.61
C CYS A 156 -14.91 1.86 -19.96
N ARG A 157 -14.28 2.96 -19.60
CA ARG A 157 -13.04 3.00 -18.83
C ARG A 157 -13.26 3.79 -17.55
N VAL A 158 -12.57 3.42 -16.48
CA VAL A 158 -12.49 4.27 -15.29
C VAL A 158 -11.17 5.00 -15.32
N ILE A 159 -11.23 6.31 -15.10
CA ILE A 159 -10.09 7.21 -15.12
C ILE A 159 -9.99 7.84 -13.75
N GLN A 160 -8.79 7.84 -13.19
CA GLN A 160 -8.47 8.53 -11.96
C GLN A 160 -7.37 9.54 -12.27
N PRO A 161 -7.58 10.85 -11.98
CA PRO A 161 -6.52 11.84 -12.09
C PRO A 161 -5.32 11.42 -11.23
N VAL A 162 -4.12 11.68 -11.72
CA VAL A 162 -2.90 11.41 -10.97
C VAL A 162 -2.95 12.18 -9.65
N TYR A 163 -2.70 11.47 -8.55
CA TYR A 163 -2.59 12.07 -7.23
C TYR A 163 -1.61 13.24 -7.27
N ARG A 164 -2.08 14.44 -6.96
CA ARG A 164 -1.18 15.56 -6.75
C ARG A 164 -0.53 15.38 -5.39
N PHE A 165 0.76 15.08 -5.41
CA PHE A 165 1.61 15.36 -4.26
C PHE A 165 1.61 16.88 -4.09
N HIS A 166 0.77 17.39 -3.20
CA HIS A 166 0.89 18.77 -2.78
C HIS A 166 2.23 18.83 -2.04
N GLY A 167 3.23 19.46 -2.68
CA GLY A 167 4.39 19.94 -1.96
C GLY A 167 3.88 20.81 -0.81
N SER A 168 4.56 20.76 0.33
CA SER A 168 4.24 21.58 1.48
C SER A 168 4.48 23.07 1.18
N ASP A 169 3.69 23.65 0.28
CA ASP A 169 3.56 25.08 0.16
C ASP A 169 2.41 25.48 1.07
N TYR A 170 2.71 26.45 1.92
CA TYR A 170 1.87 27.00 2.98
C TYR A 170 0.65 27.76 2.43
N ASP A 171 -0.02 27.25 1.40
CA ASP A 171 -1.24 27.83 0.86
C ASP A 171 -2.44 27.32 1.66
N THR A 172 -2.60 27.90 2.84
CA THR A 172 -3.65 27.60 3.84
C THR A 172 -5.07 27.86 3.34
N ASP A 173 -5.27 28.32 2.09
CA ASP A 173 -6.58 28.61 1.51
C ASP A 173 -7.05 27.56 0.48
N SER A 174 -6.18 26.61 0.11
CA SER A 174 -6.56 25.50 -0.77
C SER A 174 -7.16 24.34 0.05
N GLY A 175 -8.48 24.18 -0.02
CA GLY A 175 -9.19 23.08 0.64
C GLY A 175 -8.66 21.70 0.22
N TYR A 176 -8.88 20.68 1.06
CA TYR A 176 -8.50 19.30 0.75
C TYR A 176 -9.19 18.83 -0.53
N SER A 177 -8.42 18.32 -1.49
CA SER A 177 -8.95 17.73 -2.73
C SER A 177 -9.09 16.21 -2.55
N PRO A 178 -10.33 15.68 -2.54
CA PRO A 178 -10.55 14.24 -2.41
C PRO A 178 -10.04 13.46 -3.62
N SER A 179 -9.69 12.20 -3.39
CA SER A 179 -9.40 11.26 -4.46
C SER A 179 -10.67 10.82 -5.17
N GLU A 180 -10.88 11.29 -6.40
CA GLU A 180 -12.05 10.96 -7.21
C GLU A 180 -11.69 10.00 -8.37
N ALA A 181 -12.71 9.37 -8.94
CA ALA A 181 -12.60 8.59 -10.17
C ALA A 181 -13.83 8.81 -11.04
N TYR A 182 -13.65 8.69 -12.35
CA TYR A 182 -14.66 9.01 -13.35
C TYR A 182 -14.85 7.82 -14.30
N ILE A 183 -16.09 7.55 -14.68
CA ILE A 183 -16.44 6.61 -15.74
C ILE A 183 -16.44 7.39 -17.05
N PHE A 184 -15.58 7.01 -17.97
CA PHE A 184 -15.53 7.51 -19.33
C PHE A 184 -16.16 6.48 -20.28
N ASN A 185 -17.19 6.90 -21.00
CA ASN A 185 -17.79 6.12 -22.06
C ASN A 185 -17.13 6.51 -23.40
N GLY A 186 -16.43 5.57 -24.02
CA GLY A 186 -15.72 5.80 -25.28
C GLY A 186 -16.63 6.09 -26.46
N ASP A 187 -17.83 5.52 -26.48
CA ASP A 187 -18.75 5.63 -27.62
C ASP A 187 -19.52 6.96 -27.59
N SER A 188 -19.94 7.40 -26.41
CA SER A 188 -20.67 8.68 -26.24
C SER A 188 -19.76 9.87 -25.92
N GLY A 189 -18.50 9.62 -25.51
CA GLY A 189 -17.61 10.63 -24.97
C GLY A 189 -18.02 11.18 -23.60
N HIS A 190 -19.04 10.58 -22.96
CA HIS A 190 -19.57 11.07 -21.69
C HIS A 190 -18.64 10.70 -20.53
N LEU A 191 -18.41 11.67 -19.62
CA LEU A 191 -17.62 11.50 -18.41
C LEU A 191 -18.53 11.70 -17.18
N THR A 192 -18.61 10.69 -16.32
CA THR A 192 -19.46 10.70 -15.12
C THR A 192 -18.61 10.47 -13.88
N VAL A 193 -18.76 11.30 -12.85
CA VAL A 193 -18.05 11.12 -11.57
C VAL A 193 -18.63 9.95 -10.75
N ILE A 194 -17.77 9.18 -10.11
CA ILE A 194 -18.16 8.14 -9.15
C ILE A 194 -18.32 8.79 -7.78
N SER A 195 -19.55 9.23 -7.46
CA SER A 195 -19.88 9.90 -6.19
C SER A 195 -20.87 9.09 -5.34
N PRO A 196 -20.43 7.99 -4.72
CA PRO A 196 -21.24 7.28 -3.73
C PRO A 196 -21.47 8.16 -2.50
N ARG A 197 -22.51 7.86 -1.72
CA ARG A 197 -22.75 8.48 -0.41
C ARG A 197 -22.75 7.38 0.65
N ILE A 198 -22.10 7.63 1.78
CA ILE A 198 -22.08 6.77 2.97
C ILE A 198 -23.05 7.33 3.99
#